data_AF-A0A537HDW0-F1
#
_entry.id   AF-A0A537HDW0-F1
#
_cell.length_a   1.000
_cell.length_b   1.000
_cell.length_c   1.000
_cell.angle_alpha   90.00
_cell.angle_beta   90.00
_cell.angle_gamma   90.00
#
_symmetry.space_group_name_H-M   'P 1'
#
loop_
_entity.id
_entity.type
_entity.pdbx_description
1 polymer ?
#
loop_
_entity_poly.entity_id
_entity_poly.type
_entity_poly.pdbx_seq_one_letter_code
_entity_poly.pdbx_strand_id
1 'polypeptide(L)'
;GPLLSDIFERATSAGAKIRAETGVGRGATTIGSAALRLAELTLGGLEDLRILLLGTGQVGVLVMKALKARGVSNVAVAGRNREKTESFCRSFGGTPIPFQTVREKLQNSDLVFVATRSN
;
A
#
# COMPACT_ATOMS: atom_id res chain seq x y z
N GLY A 1 -20.91 -25.64 3.44
CA GLY A 1 -21.88 -26.34 4.32
C GLY A 1 -21.67 -25.87 5.76
N PRO A 2 -22.67 -26.04 6.64
CA PRO A 2 -22.70 -25.44 7.98
C PRO A 2 -21.46 -25.74 8.84
N LEU A 3 -20.94 -26.98 8.79
CA LEU A 3 -19.71 -27.35 9.50
C LEU A 3 -18.49 -26.51 9.09
N LEU A 4 -18.33 -26.21 7.79
CA LEU A 4 -17.21 -25.40 7.31
C LEU A 4 -17.36 -23.94 7.77
N SER A 5 -18.60 -23.43 7.78
CA SER A 5 -18.90 -22.07 8.27
C SER A 5 -18.54 -21.94 9.75
N ASP A 6 -18.95 -22.90 10.59
CA ASP A 6 -18.66 -22.90 12.03
C ASP A 6 -17.15 -22.94 12.31
N ILE A 7 -16.40 -23.72 11.52
CA ILE A 7 -14.94 -23.78 11.63
C ILE A 7 -14.30 -22.45 11.24
N PHE A 8 -14.76 -21.81 10.16
CA PHE A 8 -14.26 -20.50 9.72
C PHE A 8 -14.54 -19.40 10.76
N GLU A 9 -15.73 -19.38 11.36
CA GLU A 9 -16.08 -18.44 12.42
C GLU A 9 -15.23 -18.64 13.67
N ARG A 10 -15.05 -19.90 14.11
CA ARG A 10 -14.20 -20.21 15.26
C ARG A 10 -12.74 -19.84 14.99
N ALA A 11 -12.22 -20.11 13.80
CA ALA A 11 -10.85 -19.76 13.42
C ALA A 11 -10.64 -18.24 13.36
N THR A 12 -11.58 -17.48 12.79
CA THR A 12 -11.49 -16.01 12.75
C THR A 12 -11.60 -15.39 14.13
N SER A 13 -12.50 -15.90 14.99
CA SER A 13 -12.64 -15.47 16.39
C SER A 13 -11.38 -15.74 17.21
N ALA A 14 -10.81 -16.96 17.12
CA ALA A 14 -9.56 -17.30 17.78
C ALA A 14 -8.40 -16.39 17.33
N GLY A 15 -8.29 -16.14 16.02
CA GLY A 15 -7.29 -15.22 15.48
C GLY A 15 -7.46 -13.79 15.97
N ALA A 16 -8.70 -13.29 16.10
CA ALA A 16 -8.97 -11.96 16.65
C ALA A 16 -8.57 -11.86 18.13
N LYS A 17 -8.91 -12.87 18.94
CA LYS A 17 -8.56 -12.94 20.37
C LYS A 17 -7.04 -12.95 20.58
N ILE A 18 -6.31 -13.78 19.83
CA ILE A 18 -4.84 -13.84 19.89
C ILE A 18 -4.22 -12.47 19.58
N ARG A 19 -4.65 -11.79 18.50
CA ARG A 19 -4.11 -10.47 18.14
C ARG A 19 -4.38 -9.41 19.22
N ALA A 20 -5.54 -9.48 19.86
CA ALA A 20 -5.92 -8.55 20.94
C ALA A 20 -5.11 -8.77 22.22
N GLU A 21 -4.92 -10.04 22.63
CA GLU A 21 -4.30 -10.39 23.91
C GLU A 21 -2.77 -10.39 23.85
N THR A 22 -2.19 -10.80 22.73
CA THR A 22 -0.73 -11.01 22.60
C THR A 22 -0.02 -9.89 21.82
N GLY A 23 -0.79 -8.99 21.17
CA GLY A 23 -0.23 -8.01 20.26
C GLY A 23 0.33 -8.61 18.97
N VAL A 24 0.14 -9.91 18.69
CA VAL A 24 0.46 -10.51 17.39
C VAL A 24 -0.21 -9.67 16.29
N GLY A 25 0.57 -9.23 15.30
CA GLY A 25 0.12 -8.29 14.28
C GLY A 25 0.48 -6.82 14.52
N ARG A 26 0.77 -6.42 15.77
CA ARG A 26 1.35 -5.10 16.06
C ARG A 26 2.78 -5.07 15.54
N GLY A 27 3.08 -4.11 14.67
CA GLY A 27 4.37 -4.04 13.97
C GLY A 27 4.58 -5.12 12.91
N ALA A 28 3.55 -5.91 12.54
CA ALA A 28 3.69 -6.89 11.48
C ALA A 28 4.11 -6.23 10.17
N THR A 29 5.20 -6.72 9.61
CA THR A 29 5.72 -6.30 8.31
C THR A 29 4.70 -6.71 7.24
N THR A 30 3.84 -5.78 6.87
CA THR A 30 3.00 -5.90 5.68
C THR A 30 3.87 -6.04 4.44
N ILE A 31 3.33 -6.59 3.35
CA ILE A 31 3.99 -6.65 2.05
C ILE A 31 4.50 -5.26 1.64
N GLY A 32 3.69 -4.21 1.87
CA GLY A 32 4.08 -2.82 1.59
C GLY A 32 5.31 -2.38 2.39
N SER A 33 5.37 -2.65 3.70
CA SER A 33 6.52 -2.30 4.53
C SER A 33 7.77 -3.13 4.23
N ALA A 34 7.62 -4.40 3.82
CA ALA A 34 8.75 -5.23 3.41
C ALA A 34 9.36 -4.72 2.10
N ALA A 35 8.52 -4.39 1.11
CA ALA A 35 8.95 -3.79 -0.14
C ALA A 35 9.64 -2.43 0.09
N LEU A 36 9.12 -1.63 1.03
CA LEU A 36 9.74 -0.37 1.40
C LEU A 36 11.11 -0.55 2.05
N ARG A 37 11.26 -1.54 2.92
CA ARG A 37 12.55 -1.87 3.52
C ARG A 37 13.59 -2.27 2.47
N LEU A 38 13.19 -3.05 1.45
CA LEU A 38 14.07 -3.40 0.34
C LEU A 38 14.46 -2.17 -0.50
N ALA A 39 13.53 -1.24 -0.72
CA ALA A 39 13.82 0.02 -1.40
C ALA A 39 14.84 0.85 -0.61
N GLU A 40 14.70 0.98 0.71
CA GLU A 40 15.66 1.69 1.57
C GLU A 40 17.06 1.06 1.53
N LEU A 41 17.15 -0.27 1.56
CA LEU A 41 18.44 -0.97 1.48
C LEU A 41 19.15 -0.74 0.14
N THR A 42 18.38 -0.54 -0.93
CA THR A 42 18.91 -0.38 -2.29
C THR A 42 19.20 1.09 -2.64
N LEU A 43 18.33 2.01 -2.19
CA LEU A 43 18.34 3.42 -2.59
C LEU A 43 18.81 4.36 -1.48
N GLY A 44 18.93 3.86 -0.24
CA GLY A 44 19.20 4.68 0.94
C GLY A 44 17.94 5.38 1.45
N GLY A 45 17.96 6.72 1.50
CA GLY A 45 16.83 7.52 1.93
C GLY A 45 15.69 7.56 0.91
N LEU A 46 14.45 7.69 1.38
CA LEU A 46 13.25 7.76 0.52
C LEU A 46 12.62 9.16 0.46
N GLU A 47 13.06 10.09 1.30
CA GLU A 47 12.40 11.39 1.50
C GLU A 47 12.46 12.28 0.24
N ASP A 48 13.58 12.25 -0.48
CA ASP A 48 13.82 13.07 -1.68
C ASP A 48 13.52 12.34 -3.00
N LEU A 49 13.02 11.10 -2.94
CA LEU A 49 12.75 10.30 -4.14
C LEU A 49 11.44 10.70 -4.81
N ARG A 50 11.45 10.68 -6.14
CA ARG A 50 10.23 10.80 -6.96
C ARG A 50 9.54 9.43 -6.99
N ILE A 51 8.57 9.24 -6.09
CA ILE A 51 7.84 7.97 -5.96
C ILE A 51 6.55 7.99 -6.76
N LEU A 52 6.34 6.94 -7.56
CA LEU A 52 5.09 6.68 -8.28
C LEU A 52 4.40 5.42 -7.75
N LEU A 53 3.14 5.55 -7.32
CA LEU A 53 2.28 4.43 -6.94
C LEU A 53 1.23 4.20 -8.03
N LEU A 54 1.27 3.01 -8.63
CA LEU A 54 0.27 2.53 -9.59
C LEU A 54 -0.69 1.59 -8.87
N GLY A 55 -1.94 2.04 -8.69
CA GLY A 55 -3.00 1.25 -8.08
C GLY A 55 -3.41 1.70 -6.68
N THR A 56 -4.72 1.65 -6.44
CA THR A 56 -5.39 2.24 -5.27
C THR A 56 -6.15 1.20 -4.45
N GLY A 57 -5.76 -0.07 -4.59
CA GLY A 57 -6.31 -1.19 -3.82
C GLY A 57 -5.69 -1.33 -2.43
N GLN A 58 -5.99 -2.44 -1.75
CA GLN A 58 -5.49 -2.72 -0.40
C GLN A 58 -3.96 -2.63 -0.29
N VAL A 59 -3.22 -3.20 -1.25
CA VAL A 59 -1.75 -3.11 -1.25
C VAL A 59 -1.27 -1.66 -1.38
N GLY A 60 -1.92 -0.84 -2.20
CA GLY A 60 -1.61 0.59 -2.32
C GLY A 60 -1.81 1.34 -1.01
N VAL A 61 -2.87 1.01 -0.25
CA VAL A 61 -3.08 1.57 1.11
C VAL A 61 -1.93 1.20 2.05
N LEU A 62 -1.48 -0.05 2.03
CA LEU A 62 -0.38 -0.52 2.88
C LEU A 62 0.93 0.19 2.53
N VAL A 63 1.21 0.38 1.23
CA VAL A 63 2.38 1.13 0.75
C VAL A 63 2.32 2.58 1.20
N MET A 64 1.19 3.28 1.00
CA MET A 64 1.05 4.68 1.43
C MET A 64 1.20 4.86 2.94
N LYS A 65 0.62 3.96 3.74
CA LYS A 65 0.80 3.99 5.20
C LYS A 65 2.27 3.81 5.59
N ALA A 66 2.96 2.89 4.93
CA ALA A 66 4.37 2.63 5.19
C ALA A 66 5.29 3.80 4.78
N LEU A 67 4.98 4.46 3.66
CA LEU A 67 5.66 5.68 3.18
C LEU A 67 5.47 6.85 4.15
N LYS A 68 4.21 7.10 4.54
CA LYS A 68 3.88 8.17 5.49
C LYS A 68 4.54 7.96 6.85
N ALA A 69 4.64 6.71 7.32
CA ALA A 69 5.35 6.38 8.56
C ALA A 69 6.85 6.68 8.52
N ARG A 70 7.43 6.84 7.31
CA ARG A 70 8.83 7.22 7.08
C ARG A 70 9.00 8.68 6.68
N GLY A 71 7.98 9.51 6.88
CA GLY A 71 8.03 10.93 6.52
C GLY A 71 7.87 11.23 5.03
N VAL A 72 7.73 10.20 4.18
CA VAL A 72 7.57 10.41 2.74
C VAL A 72 6.15 10.89 2.44
N SER A 73 6.06 12.08 1.86
CA SER A 73 4.79 12.74 1.55
C SER A 73 4.57 13.00 0.06
N ASN A 74 5.65 13.09 -0.73
CA ASN A 74 5.60 13.38 -2.15
C ASN A 74 5.49 12.10 -2.99
N VAL A 75 4.26 11.58 -3.10
CA VAL A 75 3.97 10.36 -3.87
C VAL A 75 2.97 10.68 -4.97
N ALA A 76 3.36 10.48 -6.23
CA ALA A 76 2.41 10.54 -7.34
C ALA A 76 1.59 9.24 -7.38
N VAL A 77 0.28 9.33 -7.53
CA VAL A 77 -0.61 8.15 -7.52
C VAL A 77 -1.43 8.11 -8.80
N ALA A 78 -1.41 6.98 -9.49
CA ALA A 78 -2.19 6.78 -10.70
C ALA A 78 -3.03 5.51 -10.64
N GLY A 79 -4.22 5.57 -11.22
CA GLY A 79 -5.12 4.43 -11.37
C GLY A 79 -6.03 4.61 -12.58
N ARG A 80 -6.57 3.50 -13.10
CA ARG A 80 -7.45 3.49 -14.28
C ARG A 80 -8.77 4.26 -14.07
N ASN A 81 -9.22 4.38 -12.82
CA ASN A 81 -10.41 5.14 -12.46
C ASN A 81 -9.98 6.40 -11.68
N ARG A 82 -10.30 7.56 -12.23
CA ARG A 82 -9.89 8.86 -11.69
C ARG A 82 -10.53 9.14 -10.34
N GLU A 83 -11.85 8.95 -10.21
CA GLU A 83 -12.59 9.24 -8.98
C GLU A 83 -12.08 8.40 -7.79
N LYS A 84 -11.79 7.11 -8.03
CA LYS A 84 -11.18 6.22 -7.03
C LYS A 84 -9.78 6.67 -6.64
N THR A 85 -9.02 7.20 -7.59
CA THR A 85 -7.65 7.68 -7.34
C THR A 85 -7.67 8.96 -6.51
N GLU A 86 -8.52 9.92 -6.86
CA GLU A 86 -8.72 11.14 -6.07
C GLU A 86 -9.21 10.81 -4.65
N SER A 87 -10.17 9.90 -4.52
CA SER A 87 -10.68 9.46 -3.21
C SER A 87 -9.60 8.79 -2.36
N PHE A 88 -8.77 7.95 -2.97
CA PHE A 88 -7.62 7.33 -2.32
C PHE A 88 -6.63 8.38 -1.82
N CYS A 89 -6.24 9.35 -2.67
CA CYS A 89 -5.30 10.40 -2.29
C CYS A 89 -5.85 11.30 -1.18
N ARG A 90 -7.15 11.61 -1.18
CA ARG A 90 -7.79 12.33 -0.08
C ARG A 90 -7.70 11.57 1.25
N SER A 91 -7.80 10.24 1.20
CA SER A 91 -7.83 9.40 2.41
C SER A 91 -6.44 9.08 2.96
N PHE A 92 -5.45 8.91 2.08
CA PHE A 92 -4.13 8.37 2.45
C PHE A 92 -2.95 9.29 2.11
N GLY A 93 -3.19 10.39 1.40
CA GLY A 93 -2.17 11.32 0.92
C GLY A 93 -1.67 10.99 -0.48
N GLY A 94 -0.68 11.76 -0.94
CA GLY A 94 -0.16 11.70 -2.30
C GLY A 94 -0.95 12.58 -3.28
N THR A 95 -0.41 12.70 -4.48
CA THR A 95 -0.91 13.56 -5.55
C THR A 95 -1.52 12.69 -6.65
N PRO A 96 -2.84 12.76 -6.90
CA PRO A 96 -3.44 12.01 -8.00
C PRO A 96 -2.94 12.58 -9.33
N ILE A 97 -2.50 11.70 -10.24
CA ILE A 97 -2.12 12.06 -11.60
C ILE A 97 -3.01 11.31 -12.62
N PRO A 98 -3.25 11.89 -13.81
CA PRO A 98 -3.95 11.20 -14.88
C PRO A 98 -3.24 9.91 -15.27
N PHE A 99 -4.00 8.84 -15.53
CA PHE A 99 -3.41 7.56 -15.94
C PHE A 99 -2.61 7.67 -17.25
N GLN A 100 -3.00 8.60 -18.12
CA GLN A 100 -2.36 8.87 -19.40
C GLN A 100 -0.92 9.40 -19.24
N THR A 101 -0.63 10.11 -18.14
CA THR A 101 0.71 10.69 -17.88
C THR A 101 1.64 9.70 -17.18
N VAL A 102 1.19 8.48 -16.89
CA VAL A 102 2.02 7.46 -16.23
C VAL A 102 3.30 7.17 -17.01
N ARG A 103 3.24 7.12 -18.34
CA ARG A 103 4.42 6.84 -19.18
C ARG A 103 5.52 7.88 -19.01
N GLU A 104 5.14 9.16 -18.97
CA GLU A 104 6.05 10.27 -18.75
C GLU A 104 6.60 10.27 -17.32
N LYS A 105 5.74 9.99 -16.33
CA LYS A 105 6.16 9.94 -14.94
C LYS A 105 7.07 8.76 -14.63
N LEU A 106 6.90 7.62 -15.31
CA LEU A 106 7.79 6.47 -15.19
C LEU A 106 9.25 6.83 -15.53
N GLN A 107 9.47 7.65 -16.56
CA GLN A 107 10.83 8.09 -16.94
C GLN A 107 11.49 8.99 -15.89
N ASN A 108 10.69 9.61 -15.03
CA ASN A 108 11.11 10.59 -14.05
C ASN A 108 10.88 10.10 -12.61
N SER A 109 10.70 8.80 -12.40
CA SER A 109 10.51 8.22 -11.07
C SER A 109 11.77 7.48 -10.63
N ASP A 110 12.17 7.69 -9.38
CA ASP A 110 13.29 6.97 -8.77
C ASP A 110 12.83 5.64 -8.15
N LEU A 111 11.54 5.56 -7.78
CA LEU A 111 10.92 4.36 -7.23
C LEU A 111 9.46 4.22 -7.70
N VAL A 112 9.09 3.03 -8.16
CA VAL A 112 7.74 2.73 -8.64
C VAL A 112 7.15 1.54 -7.89
N PHE A 113 5.99 1.73 -7.28
CA PHE A 113 5.18 0.66 -6.70
C PHE A 113 4.06 0.28 -7.64
N VAL A 114 4.01 -0.99 -8.06
CA VAL A 114 2.91 -1.54 -8.85
C VAL A 114 2.02 -2.39 -7.95
N ALA A 115 0.88 -1.82 -7.57
CA ALA A 115 -0.14 -2.43 -6.71
C ALA A 115 -1.47 -2.56 -7.45
N THR A 116 -1.41 -2.94 -8.73
CA THR A 116 -2.58 -3.14 -9.58
C THR A 116 -3.05 -4.59 -9.52
N ARG A 117 -4.36 -4.78 -9.64
CA ARG A 117 -4.93 -6.09 -9.96
C ARG A 117 -4.96 -6.20 -11.48
N SER A 118 -4.02 -6.95 -12.04
CA SER A 118 -3.98 -7.35 -13.45
C SER A 118 -4.75 -8.65 -13.57
N ASN A 119 -5.83 -8.64 -14.34
CA ASN A 119 -6.46 -9.87 -14.84
C ASN A 119 -6.31 -9.86 -16.34
#